data_AF-A0A3D2FA65-F1
#
_entry.id   AF-A0A3D2FA65-F1
#
_cell.length_a   1.000
_cell.length_b   1.000
_cell.length_c   1.000
_cell.angle_alpha   90.00
_cell.angle_beta   90.00
_cell.angle_gamma   90.00
#
_symmetry.space_group_name_H-M   'P 1'
#
loop_
_entity.id
_entity.type
_entity.pdbx_description
1 polymer ?
#
loop_
_entity_poly.entity_id
_entity_poly.type
_entity_poly.pdbx_seq_one_letter_code
_entity_poly.pdbx_strand_id
1 'polypeptide(L)' 'MASKNGPLRIGIGGPVGAGKTTLTAALAKILHPQTSIGVITNDIYTQEDAEALMRMQILPQDRVIGVETGGCPHTA' A
#
# COMPACT_ATOMS: atom_id res chain seq x y z
N MET A 1 1.17 2.39 -24.09
CA MET A 1 2.01 3.62 -23.98
C MET A 1 2.14 3.95 -22.50
N ALA A 2 3.35 4.19 -22.00
CA ALA A 2 3.54 4.70 -20.65
C ALA A 2 3.03 6.15 -20.58
N SER A 3 2.29 6.49 -19.52
CA SER A 3 1.84 7.86 -19.30
C SER A 3 3.05 8.79 -19.16
N LYS A 4 2.96 10.03 -19.67
CA LYS A 4 4.00 11.05 -19.48
C LYS A 4 4.34 11.32 -18.00
N ASN A 5 3.42 10.99 -17.09
CA ASN A 5 3.52 11.28 -15.66
C ASN A 5 3.88 10.03 -14.82
N GLY A 6 4.21 8.91 -15.48
CA GLY A 6 4.42 7.62 -14.82
C GLY A 6 3.10 6.93 -14.41
N PRO A 7 3.16 5.92 -13.52
CA PRO A 7 1.97 5.23 -13.03
C PRO A 7 1.10 6.16 -12.17
N LEU A 8 -0.21 5.87 -12.15
CA LEU A 8 -1.15 6.52 -11.24
C LEU A 8 -0.75 6.18 -9.79
N ARG A 9 -0.65 7.21 -8.94
CA ARG A 9 -0.34 7.09 -7.51
C ARG A 9 -1.55 7.54 -6.72
N ILE A 10 -2.02 6.69 -5.81
CA ILE A 10 -3.21 6.96 -4.98
C ILE A 10 -2.77 6.88 -3.51
N GLY A 11 -2.88 8.00 -2.79
CA GLY A 11 -2.62 8.04 -1.35
C GLY A 11 -3.87 7.72 -0.55
N ILE A 12 -3.78 6.79 0.40
CA ILE A 12 -4.88 6.44 1.32
C ILE A 12 -4.50 6.95 2.71
N GLY A 13 -5.03 8.12 3.07
CA GLY A 13 -4.83 8.75 4.37
C GLY A 13 -6.04 8.61 5.30
N GLY A 14 -5.81 8.78 6.60
CA GLY A 14 -6.86 8.73 7.61
C GLY A 14 -6.36 8.35 9.01
N PRO A 15 -7.18 8.53 10.07
CA PRO A 15 -6.81 8.20 11.45
C PRO A 15 -6.36 6.75 11.64
N VAL A 16 -5.67 6.48 12.74
CA VAL A 16 -5.34 5.11 13.17
C VAL A 16 -6.65 4.33 13.38
N GLY A 17 -6.70 3.09 12.89
CA GLY A 17 -7.89 2.24 12.99
C GLY A 17 -9.03 2.54 11.99
N ALA A 18 -8.90 3.53 11.11
CA ALA A 18 -9.94 3.87 10.12
C ALA A 18 -10.12 2.85 8.97
N GLY A 19 -9.39 1.72 9.00
CA GLY A 19 -9.50 0.66 8.00
C GLY A 19 -8.73 0.90 6.69
N LYS A 20 -7.71 1.76 6.68
CA LYS A 20 -6.88 2.06 5.50
C LYS A 20 -6.28 0.80 4.84
N THR A 21 -5.71 -0.09 5.65
CA THR A 21 -5.10 -1.35 5.20
C THR A 21 -6.16 -2.28 4.60
N THR A 22 -7.33 -2.39 5.25
CA THR A 22 -8.47 -3.16 4.74
C THR A 22 -8.99 -2.63 3.41
N LEU A 23 -9.12 -1.31 3.26
CA LEU A 23 -9.50 -0.68 1.99
C LEU A 23 -8.47 -0.96 0.90
N THR A 24 -7.19 -0.82 1.21
CA THR A 24 -6.08 -1.09 0.28
C THR A 24 -6.12 -2.53 -0.23
N ALA A 25 -6.31 -3.49 0.69
CA ALA A 25 -6.48 -4.90 0.37
C ALA A 25 -7.68 -5.15 -0.57
N ALA A 26 -8.84 -4.57 -0.26
CA ALA A 26 -10.06 -4.72 -1.07
C ALA A 26 -9.86 -4.16 -2.49
N LEU A 27 -9.25 -2.97 -2.61
CA LEU A 27 -8.95 -2.36 -3.91
C LEU A 27 -7.95 -3.21 -4.70
N ALA A 28 -6.86 -3.65 -4.08
CA ALA A 28 -5.87 -4.51 -4.74
C ALA A 28 -6.50 -5.81 -5.23
N LYS A 29 -7.37 -6.45 -4.43
CA LYS A 29 -8.07 -7.68 -4.80
C LYS A 29 -8.92 -7.50 -6.06
N ILE A 30 -9.62 -6.38 -6.18
CA ILE A 30 -10.50 -6.09 -7.32
C ILE A 30 -9.70 -5.67 -8.57
N LEU A 31 -8.64 -4.88 -8.38
CA LEU A 31 -7.94 -4.22 -9.48
C LEU A 31 -6.77 -5.03 -10.06
N HIS A 32 -6.08 -5.85 -9.25
CA HIS A 32 -4.90 -6.59 -9.71
C HIS A 32 -5.13 -7.54 -10.91
N PRO A 33 -6.32 -8.12 -11.16
CA PRO A 33 -6.52 -8.97 -12.33
C PRO A 33 -6.54 -8.19 -13.65
N GLN A 34 -6.87 -6.89 -13.58
CA GLN A 34 -7.06 -6.03 -14.76
C GLN A 34 -5.95 -5.00 -14.91
N THR A 35 -5.21 -4.72 -13.85
CA THR A 35 -4.21 -3.65 -13.80
C THR A 35 -2.96 -4.10 -13.06
N SER A 36 -1.80 -3.67 -13.55
CA SER A 36 -0.54 -3.87 -12.82
C SER A 36 -0.49 -2.91 -11.64
N ILE A 37 -0.72 -3.43 -10.43
CA ILE A 37 -0.71 -2.67 -9.18
C ILE A 37 0.43 -3.12 -8.27
N GLY A 38 0.92 -2.19 -7.45
CA GLY A 38 1.77 -2.45 -6.29
C GLY A 38 1.29 -1.61 -5.11
N VAL A 39 1.59 -2.04 -3.89
CA VAL A 39 1.19 -1.37 -2.66
C VAL A 39 2.43 -0.96 -1.88
N ILE A 40 2.46 0.30 -1.46
CA ILE A 40 3.46 0.82 -0.54
C ILE A 40 2.73 1.19 0.75
N THR A 41 3.10 0.56 1.86
CA THR A 41 2.59 0.94 3.18
C THR A 41 3.62 1.83 3.87
N ASN A 42 3.11 2.79 4.63
CA ASN A 42 3.92 3.66 5.45
C ASN A 42 3.49 3.44 6.90
N ASP A 43 4.40 2.93 7.72
CA ASP A 43 4.21 2.81 9.14
C ASP A 43 5.41 3.43 9.89
N ILE A 44 5.17 3.90 11.11
CA ILE A 44 6.08 4.80 11.81
C ILE A 44 7.25 4.02 12.43
N TYR A 45 7.00 2.79 12.91
CA TYR A 45 7.96 1.99 13.67
C TYR A 45 7.93 0.48 13.36
N THR A 46 7.02 0.01 12.51
CA THR A 46 6.83 -1.43 12.25
C THR A 46 6.62 -1.67 10.75
N GLN A 47 6.50 -2.94 10.36
CA GLN A 47 6.08 -3.34 9.02
C GLN A 47 4.75 -4.10 9.05
N GLU A 48 3.98 -3.95 10.12
CA GLU A 48 2.78 -4.75 10.38
C GLU A 48 1.75 -4.63 9.26
N ASP A 49 1.55 -3.43 8.70
CA ASP A 49 0.64 -3.22 7.57
C ASP A 49 1.10 -3.96 6.31
N ALA A 50 2.42 -3.97 6.01
CA ALA A 50 2.96 -4.70 4.86
C ALA A 50 2.82 -6.22 5.08
N GLU A 51 3.16 -6.70 6.27
CA GLU A 51 3.01 -8.12 6.64
C GLU A 51 1.56 -8.57 6.59
N ALA A 52 0.62 -7.76 7.09
CA ALA A 52 -0.80 -8.06 7.04
C ALA A 52 -1.26 -8.25 5.59
N LEU A 53 -0.85 -7.36 4.68
CA LEU A 53 -1.16 -7.48 3.26
C LEU A 53 -0.52 -8.72 2.61
N MET A 54 0.74 -9.03 2.96
CA MET A 54 1.41 -10.24 2.47
C MET A 54 0.71 -11.52 2.94
N ARG A 55 0.26 -11.57 4.21
CA ARG A 55 -0.50 -12.71 4.78
C ARG A 55 -1.86 -12.89 4.11
N MET A 56 -2.48 -11.82 3.61
CA MET A 56 -3.72 -11.91 2.84
C MET A 56 -3.51 -12.51 1.44
N GLN A 57 -2.26 -12.60 0.96
CA GLN A 57 -1.89 -13.21 -0.33
C GLN A 57 -2.67 -12.64 -1.54
N ILE A 58 -3.01 -11.35 -1.47
CA ILE A 58 -3.77 -10.66 -2.53
C ILE A 58 -2.85 -10.32 -3.72
N LEU A 59 -1.59 -10.01 -3.43
CA LEU A 59 -0.56 -9.72 -4.40
C LEU A 59 0.68 -10.59 -4.15
N PRO A 60 1.46 -10.89 -5.19
CA PRO A 60 2.82 -11.37 -5.05
C PRO A 60 3.65 -10.49 -4.09
N GLN A 61 4.56 -11.10 -3.35
CA GLN A 61 5.33 -10.42 -2.30
C GLN A 61 6.20 -9.28 -2.85
N ASP A 62 6.72 -9.42 -4.07
CA ASP A 62 7.51 -8.40 -4.78
C ASP A 62 6.70 -7.16 -5.18
N ARG A 63 5.38 -7.17 -4.95
CA ARG A 63 4.46 -6.04 -5.21
C ARG A 63 3.98 -5.33 -3.95
N VAL A 64 4.45 -5.74 -2.76
CA VAL A 64 4.12 -5.11 -1.49
C VAL A 64 5.41 -4.65 -0.82
N ILE A 65 5.54 -3.36 -0.55
CA ILE A 65 6.71 -2.76 0.11
C ILE A 65 6.24 -2.01 1.36
N GLY A 66 6.84 -2.32 2.50
CA GLY A 66 6.72 -1.50 3.71
C GLY A 66 7.84 -0.48 3.78
N VAL A 67 7.50 0.77 4.10
CA VAL A 67 8.47 1.86 4.34
C VAL A 67 8.30 2.35 5.76
N GLU A 68 9.42 2.38 6.50
CA GLU A 68 9.50 2.95 7.84
C GLU A 68 9.90 4.43 7.73
N THR A 69 9.05 5.33 8.24
CA THR A 69 9.26 6.78 8.06
C THR A 69 9.95 7.48 9.22
N GLY A 70 10.21 6.78 10.33
CA GLY A 70 10.98 7.32 11.45
C GLY A 70 10.26 8.46 12.16
N GLY A 71 9.35 8.11 13.08
CA GLY A 71 8.84 9.01 14.12
C GLY A 71 7.88 10.13 13.72
N CYS A 72 7.88 10.63 12.47
CA CYS A 72 6.94 11.67 12.02
C CYS A 72 6.38 11.41 10.62
N PRO A 73 5.07 11.12 10.49
CA PRO A 73 4.43 10.73 9.22
C PRO A 73 4.27 11.90 8.22
N HIS A 74 4.64 13.12 8.60
CA HIS A 74 4.55 14.32 7.75
C HIS A 74 5.89 14.70 7.10
N THR A 75 6.97 13.98 7.41
CA THR A 75 8.34 14.34 6.99
C THR A 75 8.88 13.39 5.90
N ALA A 76 8.09 12.43 5.45
CA ALA A 76 8.41 11.46 4.40
C ALA A 76 7.60 11.70 3.12
#